data_AF-A0ABD2LPK0-F1
#
_entry.id   AF-A0ABD2LPK0-F1
#
_cell.length_a   1.000
_cell.length_b   1.000
_cell.length_c   1.000
_cell.angle_alpha   90.00
_cell.angle_beta   90.00
_cell.angle_gamma   90.00
#
_symmetry.space_group_name_H-M   'P 1'
#
loop_
_entity.id
_entity.type
_entity.pdbx_description
1 polymer ?
#
loop_
_entity_poly.entity_id
_entity_poly.type
_entity_poly.pdbx_seq_one_letter_code
_entity_poly.pdbx_strand_id
1 'polypeptide(L)'
;MPVFKKSLKKRDNDNASPAVVATMDDFGTPPVKQLDARLGMDCYRDFYTLKNYWKTVGRRWKESQGLFMYRYLKMCPEAKERYHKLNGLDIDSPECSESAFETIASNYLKVFDEVISAVEQTPADASSACQRLSSIGKMHRSKVNGIKFDDFQQLEAPFLYMIGEVLQDRFNEKAEMLFRKFFQFCLRFILEGFNS
;
A
#
# COMPACT_ATOMS: atom_id res chain seq x y z
N MET A 1 -26.47 -71.14 53.80
CA MET A 1 -26.17 -70.44 55.07
C MET A 1 -24.66 -70.56 55.28
N PRO A 2 -23.90 -69.46 55.43
CA PRO A 2 -24.18 -68.40 56.37
C PRO A 2 -24.40 -67.02 55.75
N VAL A 3 -25.09 -66.21 56.55
CA VAL A 3 -25.53 -64.84 56.33
C VAL A 3 -24.60 -63.93 57.13
N PHE A 4 -24.11 -62.84 56.53
CA PHE A 4 -23.70 -61.67 57.30
C PHE A 4 -24.23 -60.38 56.66
N LYS A 5 -25.01 -59.65 57.45
CA LYS A 5 -25.62 -58.34 57.18
C LYS A 5 -24.68 -57.22 57.66
N LYS A 6 -24.65 -56.09 56.92
CA LYS A 6 -24.75 -54.67 57.39
C LYS A 6 -24.32 -53.75 56.23
N SER A 7 -25.24 -53.06 55.56
CA SER A 7 -25.90 -51.78 55.90
C SER A 7 -25.10 -50.53 55.51
N LEU A 8 -25.51 -49.95 54.37
CA LEU A 8 -25.61 -48.54 53.96
C LEU A 8 -24.67 -47.47 54.56
N LYS A 9 -23.95 -46.78 53.65
CA LYS A 9 -23.87 -45.31 53.69
C LYS A 9 -24.05 -44.70 52.30
N LYS A 10 -25.17 -43.99 52.18
CA LYS A 10 -25.62 -43.16 51.05
C LYS A 10 -24.61 -42.05 50.76
N ARG A 11 -24.35 -41.77 49.48
CA ARG A 11 -23.99 -40.43 49.02
C ARG A 11 -24.59 -40.22 47.63
N ASP A 12 -25.57 -39.32 47.61
CA ASP A 12 -26.25 -38.80 46.45
C ASP A 12 -25.23 -38.12 45.51
N ASN A 13 -25.37 -38.33 44.21
CA ASN A 13 -25.13 -37.24 43.26
C ASN A 13 -26.05 -37.44 42.06
N ASP A 14 -27.07 -36.60 42.02
CA ASP A 14 -27.94 -36.38 40.89
C ASP A 14 -27.12 -36.02 39.66
N ASN A 15 -27.49 -36.57 38.51
CA ASN A 15 -28.14 -35.81 37.44
C ASN A 15 -28.04 -36.59 36.13
N ALA A 16 -29.14 -37.22 35.75
CA ALA A 16 -29.36 -37.68 34.39
C ALA A 16 -29.64 -36.44 33.51
N SER A 17 -28.94 -36.31 32.39
CA SER A 17 -29.39 -35.46 31.29
C SER A 17 -28.87 -35.99 29.95
N PRO A 18 -29.61 -35.74 28.87
CA PRO A 18 -29.75 -36.65 27.75
C PRO A 18 -28.76 -36.36 26.62
N ALA A 19 -28.71 -37.30 25.68
CA ALA A 19 -27.95 -37.23 24.43
C ALA A 19 -28.02 -35.85 23.76
N VAL A 20 -26.85 -35.20 23.64
CA VAL A 20 -26.67 -34.03 22.79
C VAL A 20 -26.57 -34.47 21.34
N VAL A 21 -27.57 -34.05 20.57
CA VAL A 21 -27.58 -34.05 19.11
C VAL A 21 -26.38 -33.24 18.63
N ALA A 22 -25.47 -33.88 17.91
CA ALA A 22 -24.35 -33.19 17.27
C ALA A 22 -24.89 -32.32 16.14
N THR A 23 -24.94 -31.01 16.35
CA THR A 23 -25.14 -30.02 15.29
C THR A 23 -23.85 -29.91 14.49
N MET A 24 -23.90 -30.34 13.23
CA MET A 24 -22.91 -29.99 12.21
C MET A 24 -23.12 -28.54 11.79
N ASP A 25 -22.42 -27.60 12.41
CA ASP A 25 -22.23 -26.24 11.89
C ASP A 25 -21.04 -25.60 12.63
N ASP A 26 -19.90 -25.44 11.94
CA ASP A 26 -18.98 -24.30 12.01
C ASP A 26 -17.67 -24.67 11.31
N PHE A 27 -17.68 -24.71 9.97
CA PHE A 27 -16.44 -24.50 9.24
C PHE A 27 -16.16 -22.99 9.28
N GLY A 28 -15.51 -22.55 10.35
CA GLY A 28 -15.15 -21.16 10.57
C GLY A 28 -14.45 -20.56 9.35
N THR A 29 -15.16 -19.71 8.61
CA THR A 29 -14.57 -18.85 7.59
C THR A 29 -13.44 -18.05 8.25
N PRO A 30 -12.20 -18.07 7.73
CA PRO A 30 -11.14 -17.27 8.30
C PRO A 30 -11.59 -15.79 8.34
N PRO A 31 -11.29 -15.05 9.42
CA PRO A 31 -11.73 -13.68 9.55
C PRO A 31 -11.25 -12.88 8.35
N VAL A 32 -12.18 -12.19 7.68
CA VAL A 32 -11.86 -11.31 6.56
C VAL A 32 -10.86 -10.27 7.06
N LYS A 33 -9.67 -10.23 6.45
CA LYS A 33 -8.67 -9.21 6.78
C LYS A 33 -9.30 -7.84 6.60
N GLN A 34 -9.36 -7.07 7.68
CA GLN A 34 -9.81 -5.68 7.64
C GLN A 34 -8.75 -4.83 6.93
N LEU A 35 -9.21 -3.79 6.24
CA LEU A 35 -8.36 -2.79 5.61
C LEU A 35 -8.68 -1.44 6.23
N ASP A 36 -7.65 -0.67 6.53
CA ASP A 36 -7.78 0.69 7.03
C ASP A 36 -8.55 1.55 6.03
N ALA A 37 -9.65 2.15 6.48
CA ALA A 37 -10.55 2.96 5.66
C ALA A 37 -9.86 4.18 5.04
N ARG A 38 -8.75 4.66 5.63
CA ARG A 38 -7.99 5.82 5.14
C ARG A 38 -7.45 5.60 3.72
N LEU A 39 -7.23 4.35 3.30
CA LEU A 39 -6.75 4.00 1.96
C LEU A 39 -7.76 4.28 0.84
N GLY A 40 -9.06 4.43 1.16
CA GLY A 40 -10.11 4.65 0.16
C GLY A 40 -10.43 3.43 -0.72
N MET A 41 -9.91 2.24 -0.38
CA MET A 41 -10.24 0.98 -1.02
C MET A 41 -11.34 0.25 -0.24
N ASP A 42 -12.19 -0.50 -0.95
CA ASP A 42 -13.41 -1.06 -0.38
C ASP A 42 -13.13 -2.26 0.54
N CYS A 43 -12.08 -3.03 0.25
CA CYS A 43 -11.70 -4.17 1.06
C CYS A 43 -10.23 -4.57 0.88
N TYR A 44 -9.71 -5.42 1.78
CA TYR A 44 -8.35 -5.94 1.69
C TYR A 44 -8.06 -6.68 0.38
N ARG A 45 -9.07 -7.30 -0.25
CA ARG A 45 -8.90 -7.99 -1.54
C ARG A 45 -8.48 -7.02 -2.65
N ASP A 46 -8.98 -5.80 -2.64
CA ASP A 46 -8.62 -4.77 -3.61
C ASP A 46 -7.19 -4.29 -3.40
N PHE A 47 -6.78 -4.05 -2.14
CA PHE A 47 -5.38 -3.78 -1.81
C PHE A 47 -4.46 -4.93 -2.23
N TYR A 48 -4.85 -6.18 -1.96
CA TYR A 48 -4.08 -7.36 -2.38
C TYR A 48 -3.94 -7.44 -3.91
N THR A 49 -4.99 -7.06 -4.64
CA THR A 49 -4.98 -6.98 -6.11
C THR A 49 -4.01 -5.90 -6.59
N LEU A 50 -4.06 -4.70 -6.02
CA LEU A 50 -3.10 -3.62 -6.30
C LEU A 50 -1.66 -4.08 -6.06
N LYS A 51 -1.40 -4.70 -4.91
CA LYS A 51 -0.07 -5.22 -4.57
C LYS A 51 0.43 -6.22 -5.61
N ASN A 52 -0.43 -7.09 -6.12
CA ASN A 52 -0.04 -8.04 -7.15
C ASN A 52 0.30 -7.37 -8.49
N TYR A 53 -0.39 -6.29 -8.85
CA TYR A 53 0.03 -5.46 -9.98
C TYR A 53 1.39 -4.79 -9.71
N TRP A 54 1.57 -4.22 -8.51
CA TRP A 54 2.81 -3.56 -8.10
C TRP A 54 4.03 -4.49 -8.13
N LYS A 55 3.86 -5.80 -7.89
CA LYS A 55 4.95 -6.78 -8.09
C LYS A 55 5.55 -6.75 -9.50
N THR A 56 4.78 -6.37 -10.53
CA THR A 56 5.32 -6.21 -11.89
C THR A 56 6.22 -4.98 -11.99
N VAL A 57 5.80 -3.87 -11.39
CA VAL A 57 6.61 -2.66 -11.23
C VAL A 57 7.93 -3.01 -10.52
N GLY A 58 7.84 -3.76 -9.43
CA GLY A 58 9.01 -4.29 -8.70
C GLY A 58 9.97 -5.12 -9.57
N ARG A 59 9.44 -5.98 -10.44
CA ARG A 59 10.26 -6.80 -11.37
C ARG A 59 10.92 -5.98 -12.47
N ARG A 60 10.27 -4.89 -12.90
CA ARG A 60 10.75 -3.96 -13.94
C ARG A 60 11.21 -2.65 -13.31
N TRP A 61 11.88 -2.70 -12.15
CA TRP A 61 12.16 -1.51 -11.33
C TRP A 61 12.87 -0.39 -12.08
N LYS A 62 13.98 -0.72 -12.78
CA LYS A 62 14.81 0.26 -13.50
C LYS A 62 14.03 0.96 -14.62
N GLU A 63 13.21 0.21 -15.33
CA GLU A 63 12.35 0.74 -16.38
C GLU A 63 11.22 1.58 -15.79
N SER A 64 10.57 1.09 -14.73
CA SER A 64 9.45 1.78 -14.07
C SER A 64 9.88 3.15 -13.54
N GLN A 65 11.01 3.23 -12.84
CA GLN A 65 11.49 4.51 -12.30
C GLN A 65 11.83 5.49 -13.45
N GLY A 66 12.42 4.98 -14.54
CA GLY A 66 12.74 5.78 -15.72
C GLY A 66 11.50 6.33 -16.40
N LEU A 67 10.51 5.49 -16.68
CA LEU A 67 9.23 5.88 -17.28
C LEU A 67 8.52 6.95 -16.46
N PHE A 68 8.43 6.76 -15.15
CA PHE A 68 7.81 7.72 -14.25
C PHE A 68 8.51 9.08 -14.29
N MET A 69 9.83 9.10 -14.06
CA MET A 69 10.57 10.34 -13.93
C MET A 69 10.70 11.07 -15.28
N TYR A 70 10.93 10.34 -16.37
CA TYR A 70 10.96 10.90 -17.72
C TYR A 70 9.62 11.58 -18.05
N ARG A 71 8.51 10.88 -17.80
CA ARG A 71 7.18 11.41 -18.07
C ARG A 71 6.88 12.65 -17.22
N TYR A 72 7.26 12.64 -15.95
CA TYR A 72 7.08 13.78 -15.05
C TYR A 72 7.84 15.02 -15.52
N LEU A 73 9.14 14.90 -15.81
CA LEU A 73 9.95 16.04 -16.25
C LEU A 73 9.53 16.57 -17.63
N LYS A 74 9.01 15.70 -18.49
CA LYS A 74 8.46 16.11 -19.81
C LYS A 74 7.15 16.88 -19.68
N MET A 75 6.30 16.49 -18.73
CA MET A 75 5.01 17.15 -18.49
C MET A 75 5.15 18.45 -17.70
N CYS A 76 6.17 18.54 -16.84
CA CYS A 76 6.38 19.69 -15.93
C CYS A 76 7.84 20.16 -16.07
N PRO A 77 8.22 20.85 -17.16
CA PRO A 77 9.61 21.26 -17.39
C PRO A 77 10.22 22.10 -16.27
N GLU A 78 9.41 22.93 -15.61
CA GLU A 78 9.79 23.73 -14.45
C GLU A 78 10.20 22.88 -13.23
N ALA A 79 9.72 21.63 -13.14
CA ALA A 79 10.14 20.72 -12.09
C ALA A 79 11.63 20.37 -12.17
N LYS A 80 12.22 20.47 -13.37
CA LYS A 80 13.65 20.20 -13.59
C LYS A 80 14.55 21.13 -12.78
N GLU A 81 14.16 22.40 -12.63
CA GLU A 81 14.94 23.42 -11.90
C GLU A 81 15.16 23.06 -10.42
N ARG A 82 14.25 22.26 -9.85
CA ARG A 82 14.32 21.79 -8.46
C ARG A 82 15.29 20.62 -8.25
N TYR A 83 15.77 20.01 -9.34
CA TYR A 83 16.75 18.94 -9.29
C TYR A 83 18.12 19.45 -9.76
N HIS A 84 18.86 20.11 -8.88
CA HIS A 84 20.19 20.64 -9.22
C HIS A 84 21.16 19.58 -9.76
N LYS A 85 20.97 18.31 -9.36
CA LYS A 85 21.76 17.17 -9.85
C LYS A 85 21.42 16.73 -11.29
N LEU A 86 20.32 17.24 -11.85
CA LEU A 86 19.86 16.99 -13.21
C LEU A 86 20.04 18.22 -14.10
N ASN A 87 20.77 19.24 -13.61
CA ASN A 87 21.11 20.41 -14.40
C ASN A 87 21.95 19.99 -15.61
N GLY A 88 21.49 20.33 -16.81
CA GLY A 88 22.17 19.96 -18.06
C GLY A 88 21.76 18.60 -18.65
N LEU A 89 20.94 17.81 -17.96
CA LEU A 89 20.42 16.56 -18.51
C LEU A 89 19.52 16.86 -19.72
N ASP A 90 19.86 16.36 -20.90
CA ASP A 90 18.93 16.36 -22.01
C ASP A 90 17.93 15.21 -21.82
N ILE A 91 16.69 15.57 -21.48
CA ILE A 91 15.63 14.59 -21.19
C ILE A 91 15.30 13.82 -22.46
N ASP A 92 15.36 14.45 -23.64
CA ASP A 92 15.05 13.81 -24.91
C ASP A 92 16.24 13.01 -25.47
N SER A 93 17.41 13.05 -24.81
CA SER A 93 18.55 12.22 -25.20
C SER A 93 18.32 10.77 -24.77
N PRO A 94 18.52 9.79 -25.69
CA PRO A 94 18.41 8.36 -25.39
C PRO A 94 19.47 7.86 -24.39
N GLU A 95 20.47 8.70 -24.06
CA GLU A 95 21.56 8.40 -23.13
C GLU A 95 21.31 8.94 -21.71
N CYS A 96 20.05 9.02 -21.29
CA CYS A 96 19.68 9.32 -19.90
C CYS A 96 20.06 8.14 -18.95
N SER A 97 21.31 7.70 -18.99
CA SER A 97 21.97 6.71 -18.13
C SER A 97 22.69 7.36 -16.96
N GLU A 98 22.36 8.62 -16.64
CA GLU A 98 22.98 9.32 -15.53
C GLU A 98 22.57 8.69 -14.20
N SER A 99 23.57 8.25 -13.43
CA SER A 99 23.37 7.65 -12.10
C SER A 99 22.57 8.56 -11.15
N ALA A 100 22.67 9.88 -11.33
CA ALA A 100 21.88 10.88 -10.61
C ALA A 100 20.39 10.80 -10.94
N PHE A 101 20.03 10.65 -12.22
CA PHE A 101 18.65 10.47 -12.65
C PHE A 101 18.07 9.17 -12.10
N GLU A 102 18.78 8.05 -12.26
CA GLU A 102 18.33 6.76 -11.71
C GLU A 102 18.14 6.82 -10.20
N THR A 103 19.05 7.49 -9.48
CA THR A 103 18.96 7.64 -8.02
C THR A 103 17.72 8.44 -7.62
N ILE A 104 17.45 9.58 -8.28
CA ILE A 104 16.29 10.40 -7.97
C ILE A 104 15.00 9.67 -8.31
N ALA A 105 14.92 9.07 -9.49
CA ALA A 105 13.77 8.29 -9.93
C ALA A 105 13.46 7.12 -8.99
N SER A 106 14.51 6.42 -8.53
CA SER A 106 14.40 5.32 -7.56
C SER A 106 13.75 5.75 -6.26
N ASN A 107 14.08 6.95 -5.76
CA ASN A 107 13.55 7.44 -4.48
C ASN A 107 12.03 7.62 -4.51
N TYR A 108 11.46 8.03 -5.64
CA TYR A 108 10.00 8.13 -5.80
C TYR A 108 9.32 6.77 -5.67
N LEU A 109 9.80 5.77 -6.43
CA LEU A 109 9.21 4.44 -6.38
C LEU A 109 9.42 3.76 -5.02
N LYS A 110 10.55 4.00 -4.35
CA LYS A 110 10.81 3.50 -2.98
C LYS A 110 9.75 3.98 -1.99
N VAL A 111 9.31 5.24 -2.08
CA VAL A 111 8.25 5.74 -1.20
C VAL A 111 6.97 4.93 -1.40
N PHE A 112 6.54 4.70 -2.65
CA PHE A 112 5.35 3.91 -2.92
C PHE A 112 5.49 2.45 -2.47
N ASP A 113 6.65 1.84 -2.70
CA ASP A 113 6.95 0.48 -2.29
C ASP A 113 6.96 0.30 -0.75
N GLU A 114 7.56 1.25 -0.04
CA GLU A 114 7.56 1.31 1.43
C GLU A 114 6.13 1.44 1.97
N VAL A 115 5.30 2.29 1.37
CA VAL A 115 3.89 2.48 1.77
C VAL A 115 3.08 1.21 1.55
N ILE A 116 3.21 0.56 0.38
CA ILE A 116 2.53 -0.71 0.11
C ILE A 116 2.98 -1.78 1.11
N SER A 117 4.29 -1.87 1.38
CA SER A 117 4.84 -2.82 2.34
C SER A 117 4.33 -2.58 3.77
N ALA A 118 4.24 -1.32 4.20
CA ALA A 118 3.73 -0.95 5.51
C ALA A 118 2.24 -1.33 5.67
N VAL A 119 1.41 -1.05 4.66
CA VAL A 119 -0.01 -1.46 4.67
C VAL A 119 -0.14 -2.99 4.63
N GLU A 120 0.73 -3.70 3.90
CA GLU A 120 0.69 -5.15 3.89
C GLU A 120 0.98 -5.77 5.26
N GLN A 121 1.92 -5.19 6.01
CA GLN A 121 2.31 -5.66 7.35
C GLN A 121 1.19 -5.43 8.36
N THR A 122 0.54 -4.26 8.34
CA THR A 122 -0.57 -3.91 9.24
C THR A 122 -1.79 -3.41 8.47
N PRO A 123 -2.57 -4.29 7.82
CA PRO A 123 -3.64 -3.86 6.90
C PRO A 123 -4.77 -3.07 7.56
N ALA A 124 -5.07 -3.36 8.83
CA ALA A 124 -6.10 -2.67 9.59
C ALA A 124 -5.61 -1.34 10.22
N ASP A 125 -4.31 -1.06 10.18
CA ASP A 125 -3.72 0.17 10.70
C ASP A 125 -2.61 0.70 9.79
N ALA A 126 -2.97 1.68 8.96
CA ALA A 126 -2.07 2.34 8.04
C ALA A 126 -1.27 3.49 8.69
N SER A 127 -1.25 3.62 10.03
CA SER A 127 -0.64 4.79 10.70
C SER A 127 0.85 4.95 10.39
N SER A 128 1.61 3.86 10.27
CA SER A 128 3.02 3.89 9.88
C SER A 128 3.21 4.48 8.47
N ALA A 129 2.39 4.05 7.50
CA ALA A 129 2.36 4.59 6.14
C ALA A 129 1.98 6.07 6.13
N CYS A 130 0.94 6.45 6.89
CA CYS A 130 0.48 7.84 7.00
C CYS A 130 1.60 8.74 7.56
N GLN A 131 2.26 8.32 8.64
CA GLN A 131 3.36 9.06 9.25
C GLN A 131 4.52 9.25 8.27
N ARG A 132 4.90 8.21 7.52
CA ARG A 132 5.95 8.29 6.50
C ARG A 132 5.62 9.34 5.44
N LEU A 133 4.41 9.30 4.89
CA LEU A 133 3.93 10.25 3.89
C LEU A 133 3.91 11.69 4.43
N SER A 134 3.41 11.89 5.65
CA SER A 134 3.41 13.21 6.28
C SER A 134 4.82 13.73 6.55
N SER A 135 5.77 12.87 6.95
CA SER A 135 7.18 13.25 7.11
C SER A 135 7.81 13.69 5.78
N ILE A 136 7.44 13.06 4.67
CA ILE A 136 7.88 13.47 3.34
C ILE A 136 7.32 14.86 2.99
N GLY A 137 6.04 15.12 3.26
CA GLY A 137 5.44 16.44 3.09
C GLY A 137 6.17 17.54 3.87
N LYS A 138 6.42 17.31 5.18
CA LYS A 138 7.19 18.22 6.04
C LYS A 138 8.60 18.47 5.53
N MET A 139 9.25 17.43 5.02
CA MET A 139 10.59 17.53 4.44
C MET A 139 10.59 18.42 3.20
N HIS A 140 9.62 18.25 2.29
CA HIS A 140 9.52 19.10 1.10
C HIS A 140 9.25 20.56 1.46
N ARG A 141 8.35 20.82 2.41
CA ARG A 141 8.06 22.17 2.93
C ARG A 141 9.32 22.87 3.45
N SER A 142 10.19 22.14 4.15
CA SER A 142 11.37 22.69 4.81
C SER A 142 12.62 22.77 3.92
N LYS A 143 12.74 21.89 2.92
CA LYS A 143 14.00 21.72 2.15
C LYS A 143 13.90 22.06 0.67
N VAL A 144 12.70 22.17 0.11
CA VAL A 144 12.51 22.42 -1.32
C VAL A 144 11.87 23.79 -1.51
N ASN A 145 12.69 24.78 -1.86
CA ASN A 145 12.22 26.14 -2.08
C ASN A 145 11.27 26.21 -3.28
N GLY A 146 10.16 26.93 -3.11
CA GLY A 146 9.21 27.20 -4.19
C GLY A 146 8.32 26.02 -4.59
N ILE A 147 8.33 24.90 -3.86
CA ILE A 147 7.36 23.82 -4.08
C ILE A 147 5.95 24.26 -3.64
N LYS A 148 4.95 23.94 -4.46
CA LYS A 148 3.54 24.27 -4.27
C LYS A 148 2.71 22.99 -4.19
N PHE A 149 1.47 23.15 -3.73
CA PHE A 149 0.47 22.10 -3.69
C PHE A 149 0.34 21.37 -5.04
N ASP A 150 0.19 22.14 -6.13
CA ASP A 150 -0.02 21.64 -7.48
C ASP A 150 1.15 20.78 -7.98
N ASP A 151 2.37 20.99 -7.47
CA ASP A 151 3.54 20.20 -7.87
C ASP A 151 3.39 18.73 -7.45
N PHE A 152 2.76 18.45 -6.30
CA PHE A 152 2.51 17.07 -5.86
C PHE A 152 1.41 16.41 -6.68
N GLN A 153 0.38 17.17 -7.07
CA GLN A 153 -0.74 16.65 -7.88
C GLN A 153 -0.27 16.26 -9.28
N GLN A 154 0.66 17.01 -9.86
CA GLN A 154 1.22 16.76 -11.18
C GLN A 154 1.95 15.41 -11.31
N LEU A 155 2.29 14.76 -10.19
CA LEU A 155 2.90 13.43 -10.18
C LEU A 155 1.91 12.29 -10.51
N GLU A 156 0.59 12.52 -10.41
CA GLU A 156 -0.41 11.46 -10.63
C GLU A 156 -0.40 10.94 -12.06
N ALA A 157 -0.41 11.84 -13.05
CA ALA A 157 -0.48 11.44 -14.45
C ALA A 157 0.76 10.65 -14.91
N PRO A 158 2.01 11.08 -14.59
CA PRO A 158 3.21 10.26 -14.79
C PRO A 158 3.19 8.92 -14.06
N PHE A 159 2.63 8.88 -12.84
CA PHE A 159 2.49 7.64 -12.07
C PHE A 159 1.59 6.65 -12.80
N LEU A 160 0.38 7.07 -13.19
CA LEU A 160 -0.56 6.20 -13.91
C LEU A 160 -0.03 5.80 -15.29
N TYR A 161 0.64 6.71 -16.00
CA TYR A 161 1.30 6.39 -17.27
C TYR A 161 2.32 5.26 -17.09
N MET A 162 3.20 5.37 -16.10
CA MET A 162 4.19 4.33 -15.80
C MET A 162 3.53 2.98 -15.50
N ILE A 163 2.47 2.98 -14.68
CA ILE A 163 1.73 1.75 -14.38
C ILE A 163 1.16 1.13 -15.66
N GLY A 164 0.55 1.93 -16.53
CA GLY A 164 0.01 1.50 -17.82
C GLY A 164 1.07 0.84 -18.69
N GLU A 165 2.20 1.52 -18.87
CA GLU A 165 3.33 1.02 -19.66
C GLU A 165 3.95 -0.26 -19.08
N VAL A 166 4.00 -0.40 -17.76
CA VAL A 166 4.60 -1.58 -17.12
C VAL A 166 3.66 -2.78 -17.14
N LEU A 167 2.36 -2.55 -17.00
CA LEU A 167 1.35 -3.61 -16.94
C LEU A 167 0.82 -4.01 -18.32
N GLN A 168 0.91 -3.12 -19.33
CA GLN A 168 0.44 -3.35 -20.70
C GLN A 168 -1.01 -3.88 -20.70
N ASP A 169 -1.27 -5.04 -21.30
CA ASP A 169 -2.59 -5.67 -21.38
C ASP A 169 -3.28 -5.93 -20.01
N ARG A 170 -2.51 -5.93 -18.91
CA ARG A 170 -3.06 -6.08 -17.56
C ARG A 170 -3.51 -4.77 -16.93
N PHE A 171 -3.21 -3.63 -17.55
CA PHE A 171 -3.74 -2.34 -17.16
C PHE A 171 -5.16 -2.20 -17.69
N ASN A 172 -6.13 -2.48 -16.82
CA ASN A 172 -7.55 -2.33 -17.10
C ASN A 172 -8.18 -1.29 -16.15
N GLU A 173 -9.46 -1.00 -16.32
CA GLU A 173 -10.20 -0.04 -15.48
C GLU A 173 -10.06 -0.33 -13.97
N LYS A 174 -10.05 -1.61 -13.59
CA LYS A 174 -9.84 -2.00 -12.19
C LYS A 174 -8.42 -1.65 -11.73
N ALA A 175 -7.39 -1.99 -12.49
CA ALA A 175 -6.01 -1.64 -12.16
C ALA A 175 -5.84 -0.11 -12.03
N GLU A 176 -6.34 0.65 -13.01
CA GLU A 176 -6.29 2.11 -13.00
C GLU A 176 -6.99 2.69 -11.77
N MET A 177 -8.22 2.25 -11.48
CA MET A 177 -8.99 2.73 -10.33
C MET A 177 -8.29 2.44 -9.00
N LEU A 178 -7.69 1.26 -8.85
CA LEU A 178 -6.93 0.91 -7.65
C LEU A 178 -5.69 1.80 -7.48
N PHE A 179 -4.94 2.04 -8.56
CA PHE A 179 -3.75 2.89 -8.51
C PHE A 179 -4.09 4.37 -8.31
N ARG A 180 -5.22 4.85 -8.85
CA ARG A 180 -5.76 6.18 -8.53
C ARG A 180 -6.07 6.31 -7.05
N LYS A 181 -6.84 5.37 -6.47
CA LYS A 181 -7.15 5.36 -5.02
C LYS A 181 -5.87 5.37 -4.17
N PHE A 182 -4.89 4.54 -4.52
CA PHE A 182 -3.60 4.49 -3.85
C PHE A 182 -2.81 5.80 -3.96
N PHE A 183 -2.73 6.39 -5.15
CA PHE A 183 -2.03 7.66 -5.34
C PHE A 183 -2.71 8.78 -4.54
N GLN A 184 -4.04 8.87 -4.57
CA GLN A 184 -4.80 9.86 -3.81
C GLN A 184 -4.61 9.69 -2.29
N PHE A 185 -4.52 8.46 -1.79
CA PHE A 185 -4.13 8.19 -0.41
C PHE A 185 -2.74 8.75 -0.09
N CYS A 186 -1.74 8.46 -0.92
CA CYS A 186 -0.38 8.98 -0.76
C CYS A 186 -0.35 10.51 -0.76
N LEU A 187 -0.97 11.10 -1.78
CA LEU A 187 -1.05 12.54 -1.99
C LEU A 187 -1.70 13.23 -0.78
N ARG A 188 -2.82 12.73 -0.28
CA ARG A 188 -3.52 13.31 0.87
C ARG A 188 -2.61 13.45 2.09
N PHE A 189 -1.91 12.38 2.49
CA PHE A 189 -1.05 12.44 3.68
C PHE A 189 0.25 13.20 3.47
N ILE A 190 0.79 13.22 2.23
CA ILE A 190 1.90 14.12 1.88
C ILE A 190 1.46 15.57 2.08
N LEU A 191 0.27 15.94 1.59
CA LEU A 191 -0.26 17.30 1.69
C LEU A 191 -0.63 17.69 3.13
N GLU A 192 -1.19 16.76 3.92
CA GLU A 192 -1.39 16.97 5.35
C GLU A 192 -0.06 17.31 6.05
N GLY A 193 1.00 16.56 5.75
CA GLY A 193 2.34 16.84 6.26
C GLY A 193 2.93 18.15 5.75
N PHE A 194 2.71 18.48 4.47
CA PHE A 194 3.17 19.71 3.85
C PHE A 194 2.50 20.96 4.44
N ASN A 195 1.24 20.84 4.85
CA ASN A 195 0.47 21.93 5.47
C ASN A 195 0.63 22.01 6.99
N SER A 196 1.27 20.99 7.61
CA SER A 196 1.53 20.92 9.06
C SER A 196 2.73 21.77 9.47
#